data_AF-A0A0N5AK58-F1
#
_entry.id   AF-A0A0N5AK58-F1
#
_cell.length_a   1.000
_cell.length_b   1.000
_cell.length_c   1.000
_cell.angle_alpha   90.00
_cell.angle_beta   90.00
_cell.angle_gamma   90.00
#
_symmetry.space_group_name_H-M   'P 1'
#
loop_
_entity.id
_entity.type
_entity.pdbx_description
1 polymer ?
#
loop_
_entity_poly.entity_id
_entity_poly.type
_entity_poly.pdbx_seq_one_letter_code
_entity_poly.pdbx_strand_id
1 'polypeptide(L)'
;LDFFLFCRTYFKIIADSESKCRSECVEVGVFPIVRVHVKSKTVHAGICVNETNGKIKARIYPFYCEKKVGKWKPDEKDREGIVAFSKPCPTATTYSERVIGTCP
;
A
#
# COMPACT_ATOMS: atom_id res chain seq x y z
N LEU A 1 -4.42 13.26 -17.47
CA LEU A 1 -3.59 13.16 -16.26
C LEU A 1 -3.57 11.70 -15.82
N ASP A 2 -2.68 10.92 -16.42
CA ASP A 2 -2.45 9.51 -16.08
C ASP A 2 -1.66 9.41 -14.78
N PHE A 3 -2.37 9.48 -13.66
CA PHE A 3 -1.82 9.31 -12.30
C PHE A 3 -1.67 7.83 -11.89
N PHE A 4 -1.65 6.90 -12.85
CA PHE A 4 -1.75 5.45 -12.61
C PHE A 4 -0.50 4.64 -13.01
N LEU A 5 0.50 5.24 -13.65
CA LEU A 5 1.79 4.57 -13.86
C LEU A 5 2.73 4.92 -12.70
N PHE A 6 3.48 3.92 -12.23
CA PHE A 6 4.56 4.00 -11.23
C PHE A 6 4.19 3.94 -9.75
N CYS A 7 3.49 2.89 -9.26
CA CYS A 7 3.46 2.68 -7.80
C CYS A 7 4.69 1.89 -7.28
N ARG A 8 5.20 0.90 -8.04
CA ARG A 8 6.24 -0.02 -7.53
C ARG A 8 7.68 0.48 -7.65
N THR A 9 8.07 0.96 -8.84
CA THR A 9 9.40 1.58 -9.04
C THR A 9 9.51 2.83 -8.17
N TYR A 10 8.42 3.60 -8.07
CA TYR A 10 8.36 4.79 -7.24
C TYR A 10 8.42 4.45 -5.76
N PHE A 11 7.69 3.44 -5.24
CA PHE A 11 7.81 3.04 -3.82
C PHE A 11 9.24 2.66 -3.44
N LYS A 12 9.94 1.87 -4.27
CA LYS A 12 11.36 1.54 -4.05
C LYS A 12 12.29 2.77 -4.10
N ILE A 13 11.92 3.84 -4.81
CA ILE A 13 12.69 5.08 -4.93
C ILE A 13 12.39 6.05 -3.77
N ILE A 14 11.16 6.12 -3.26
CA ILE A 14 10.78 7.08 -2.20
C ILE A 14 10.98 6.50 -0.79
N ALA A 15 10.97 5.18 -0.63
CA ALA A 15 11.42 4.54 0.60
C ALA A 15 12.93 4.71 0.71
N ASP A 16 13.32 5.87 1.25
CA ASP A 16 14.61 6.19 1.88
C ASP A 16 15.41 4.93 2.21
N SER A 17 16.68 4.85 1.79
CA SER A 17 17.51 3.64 1.93
C SER A 17 17.65 3.14 3.37
N GLU A 18 17.35 4.00 4.35
CA GLU A 18 17.33 3.66 5.78
C GLU A 18 15.96 3.16 6.30
N SER A 19 14.92 3.19 5.48
CA SER A 19 13.56 2.81 5.85
C SER A 19 13.40 1.29 5.89
N LYS A 20 12.88 0.77 7.00
CA LYS A 20 12.49 -0.63 7.16
C LYS A 20 11.08 -0.93 6.62
N CYS A 21 10.38 0.07 6.07
CA CYS A 21 9.01 -0.09 5.55
C CYS A 21 9.01 -0.77 4.19
N ARG A 22 8.96 -2.09 4.19
CA ARG A 22 8.97 -2.90 2.97
C ARG A 22 7.56 -3.09 2.40
N SER A 23 7.39 -2.91 1.09
CA SER A 23 6.08 -2.94 0.43
C SER A 23 5.43 -4.32 0.51
N GLU A 24 6.22 -5.40 0.43
CA GLU A 24 5.71 -6.77 0.53
C GLU A 24 4.92 -7.03 1.82
N CYS A 25 5.28 -6.33 2.90
CA CYS A 25 4.71 -6.54 4.23
C CYS A 25 3.32 -5.92 4.41
N VAL A 26 2.89 -5.06 3.49
CA VAL A 26 1.53 -4.50 3.48
C VAL A 26 0.71 -4.99 2.30
N GLU A 27 1.37 -5.37 1.19
CA GLU A 27 0.68 -5.93 0.04
C GLU A 27 0.20 -7.36 0.28
N VAL A 28 0.94 -8.14 1.08
CA VAL A 28 0.63 -9.53 1.48
C VAL A 28 0.19 -10.42 0.29
N GLY A 29 0.73 -10.15 -0.89
CA GLY A 29 0.43 -10.92 -2.10
C GLY A 29 -0.94 -10.66 -2.76
N VAL A 30 -1.83 -9.87 -2.14
CA VAL A 30 -3.23 -9.72 -2.60
C VAL A 30 -3.79 -8.28 -2.56
N PHE A 31 -3.13 -7.36 -1.84
CA PHE A 31 -3.61 -5.99 -1.63
C PHE A 31 -2.63 -4.97 -2.24
N PRO A 32 -2.71 -4.67 -3.54
CA PRO A 32 -1.73 -3.80 -4.19
C PRO A 32 -1.74 -2.39 -3.59
N ILE A 33 -0.55 -1.80 -3.41
CA ILE A 33 -0.42 -0.39 -3.08
C ILE A 33 -0.74 0.44 -4.33
N VAL A 34 -1.62 1.43 -4.17
CA VAL A 34 -2.06 2.32 -5.27
C VAL A 34 -1.76 3.80 -5.00
N ARG A 35 -1.38 4.16 -3.77
CA ARG A 35 -0.87 5.50 -3.41
C ARG A 35 0.15 5.42 -2.31
N VAL A 36 1.10 6.34 -2.31
CA VAL A 36 2.22 6.39 -1.36
C VAL A 36 2.51 7.84 -1.01
N HIS A 37 2.71 8.12 0.26
CA HIS A 37 3.14 9.42 0.75
C HIS A 37 4.18 9.26 1.85
N VAL A 38 5.39 9.77 1.63
CA VAL A 38 6.49 9.66 2.57
C VAL A 38 6.63 10.95 3.37
N LYS A 39 6.62 10.81 4.70
CA LYS A 39 6.91 11.88 5.65
C LYS A 39 8.28 11.62 6.29
N SER A 40 8.73 12.55 7.12
CA SER A 40 10.05 12.48 7.77
C SER A 40 10.27 11.16 8.53
N LYS A 41 9.27 10.71 9.30
CA LYS A 41 9.37 9.50 10.16
C LYS A 41 8.48 8.34 9.71
N THR A 42 7.49 8.58 8.85
CA THR A 42 6.49 7.59 8.47
C THR A 42 6.34 7.50 6.96
N VAL A 43 5.98 6.32 6.49
CA VAL A 43 5.53 6.06 5.13
C VAL A 43 4.04 5.75 5.22
N HIS A 44 3.22 6.46 4.45
CA HIS A 44 1.80 6.20 4.32
C HIS A 44 1.55 5.53 2.96
N ALA A 45 0.69 4.53 2.92
CA ALA A 45 0.32 3.82 1.71
C ALA A 45 -1.21 3.63 1.69
N GLY A 46 -1.80 3.63 0.51
CA GLY A 46 -3.18 3.18 0.33
C GLY A 46 -3.17 1.83 -0.37
N ILE A 47 -3.69 0.81 0.30
CA ILE A 47 -3.90 -0.52 -0.30
C ILE A 47 -5.26 -0.56 -0.98
N CYS A 48 -5.33 -1.17 -2.15
CA CYS A 48 -6.58 -1.37 -2.87
C CYS A 48 -7.14 -2.76 -2.56
N VAL A 49 -8.44 -2.83 -2.26
CA VAL A 49 -9.18 -4.07 -2.05
C VAL A 49 -10.33 -4.14 -3.04
N ASN A 50 -10.45 -5.24 -3.79
CA ASN A 50 -11.58 -5.46 -4.68
C ASN A 50 -12.86 -5.71 -3.88
N GLU A 51 -13.96 -5.16 -4.37
CA GLU A 51 -15.28 -5.29 -3.78
C GLU A 51 -16.16 -6.11 -4.73
N THR A 52 -16.99 -6.99 -4.20
CA THR A 52 -17.89 -7.85 -4.99
C THR A 52 -19.21 -7.15 -5.38
N ASN A 53 -19.41 -5.90 -4.98
CA ASN A 53 -20.65 -5.15 -5.16
C ASN A 53 -20.72 -4.44 -6.53
N GLY A 54 -21.82 -4.58 -7.27
CA GLY A 54 -21.90 -4.19 -8.69
C GLY A 54 -21.59 -2.73 -9.07
N LYS A 55 -21.71 -1.76 -8.14
CA LYS A 55 -21.40 -0.33 -8.40
C LYS A 55 -20.00 0.10 -7.96
N ILE A 56 -19.45 -0.52 -6.91
CA ILE A 56 -18.13 -0.22 -6.36
C ILE A 56 -17.28 -1.45 -6.58
N LYS A 57 -16.26 -1.33 -7.43
CA LYS A 57 -15.39 -2.45 -7.78
C LYS A 57 -14.17 -2.55 -6.88
N ALA A 58 -13.79 -1.46 -6.22
CA ALA A 58 -12.67 -1.45 -5.30
C ALA A 58 -12.76 -0.33 -4.26
N ARG A 59 -12.02 -0.49 -3.17
CA ARG A 59 -11.86 0.50 -2.11
C ARG A 59 -10.39 0.62 -1.70
N ILE A 60 -9.94 1.85 -1.46
CA ILE A 60 -8.60 2.12 -0.92
C ILE A 60 -8.68 2.21 0.60
N TYR A 61 -7.77 1.54 1.29
CA TYR A 61 -7.61 1.62 2.74
C TYR A 61 -6.23 2.20 3.09
N PRO A 62 -6.16 3.18 3.98
CA PRO A 62 -4.91 3.81 4.35
C PRO A 62 -4.15 2.99 5.41
N PHE A 63 -2.84 2.90 5.22
CA PHE A 63 -1.88 2.28 6.12
C PHE A 63 -0.71 3.22 6.32
N TYR A 64 -0.03 3.09 7.46
CA TYR A 64 1.23 3.75 7.69
C TYR A 64 2.25 2.79 8.29
N CYS A 65 3.53 3.11 8.09
CA CYS A 65 4.66 2.41 8.68
C CYS A 65 5.68 3.41 9.19
N GLU A 66 6.19 3.17 10.40
CA GLU A 66 7.27 3.96 10.96
C GLU A 66 8.61 3.49 10.38
N LYS A 67 9.36 4.39 9.74
CA LYS A 67 10.58 4.06 8.97
C LYS A 67 11.60 3.23 9.77
N LYS A 68 11.77 3.53 11.07
CA LYS A 68 12.75 2.82 11.93
C LYS A 68 12.27 1.47 12.46
N VAL A 69 10.95 1.23 12.44
CA VAL A 69 10.32 0.00 12.94
C VAL A 69 10.08 -0.97 11.79
N GLY A 70 9.51 -0.49 10.68
CA GLY A 70 9.20 -1.32 9.51
C GLY A 70 7.85 -2.06 9.59
N LYS A 71 7.07 -1.83 10.65
CA LYS A 71 5.77 -2.46 10.85
C LYS A 71 4.64 -1.58 10.31
N TRP A 72 3.83 -2.15 9.42
CA TRP A 72 2.65 -1.51 8.87
C TRP A 72 1.45 -1.62 9.82
N LYS A 73 0.66 -0.54 9.88
CA LYS A 73 -0.56 -0.43 10.69
C LYS A 73 -1.63 0.31 9.89
N PRO A 74 -2.92 0.01 10.09
CA PRO A 74 -3.99 0.83 9.53
C PRO A 74 -3.87 2.29 10.00
N ASP A 75 -4.06 3.25 9.09
CA ASP A 75 -4.09 4.67 9.43
C ASP A 75 -5.52 5.10 9.76
N GLU A 76 -5.94 4.85 11.00
CA GLU A 76 -7.32 5.12 11.47
C GLU A 76 -7.69 6.62 11.44
N LYS A 77 -6.67 7.50 11.35
CA LYS A 77 -6.85 8.95 11.29
C LYS A 77 -7.11 9.44 9.86
N ASP A 78 -6.75 8.66 8.85
CA ASP A 78 -6.95 8.99 7.43
C ASP A 78 -8.29 8.41 6.90
N ARG A 79 -9.39 8.66 7.62
CA ARG A 79 -10.72 8.16 7.20
C ARG A 79 -11.16 8.72 5.85
N GLU A 80 -10.79 9.96 5.54
CA GLU A 80 -10.99 10.61 4.24
C GLU A 80 -10.22 9.92 3.12
N GLY A 81 -9.12 9.26 3.47
CA GLY A 81 -8.36 8.42 2.58
C GLY A 81 -9.09 7.16 2.11
N ILE A 82 -10.24 6.79 2.69
CA ILE A 82 -11.04 5.66 2.22
C ILE A 82 -11.86 6.08 1.01
N VAL A 83 -11.43 5.68 -0.17
CA VAL A 83 -12.05 6.07 -1.44
C VAL A 83 -12.57 4.84 -2.17
N ALA A 84 -13.82 4.91 -2.63
CA ALA A 84 -14.46 3.88 -3.45
C ALA A 84 -14.24 4.19 -4.94
N PHE A 85 -13.97 3.15 -5.73
CA PHE A 85 -13.72 3.25 -7.17
C PHE A 85 -14.66 2.32 -7.94
N SER A 86 -15.07 2.76 -9.12
CA SER A 86 -15.83 1.96 -10.10
C SER A 86 -14.94 1.07 -10.99
N LYS A 87 -13.63 1.05 -10.73
CA LYS A 87 -12.63 0.20 -11.38
C LYS A 87 -12.08 -0.81 -10.38
N PRO A 88 -11.76 -2.05 -10.80
CA PRO A 88 -11.11 -3.02 -9.93
C PRO A 88 -9.69 -2.57 -9.59
N CYS A 89 -9.15 -3.13 -8.51
CA CYS A 89 -7.75 -3.01 -8.16
C CYS A 89 -6.86 -3.56 -9.27
N PRO A 90 -5.64 -3.01 -9.41
CA PRO A 90 -4.65 -3.59 -10.30
C PRO A 90 -4.26 -5.00 -9.83
N THR A 91 -3.59 -5.76 -10.69
CA THR A 91 -3.08 -7.08 -10.31
C THR A 91 -2.08 -6.94 -9.17
N ALA A 92 -2.33 -7.67 -8.07
CA ALA A 92 -1.41 -7.72 -6.94
C ALA A 92 -0.09 -8.37 -7.34
N THR A 93 1.01 -7.91 -6.75
CA THR A 93 2.25 -8.67 -6.88
C THR A 93 2.25 -9.82 -5.89
N THR A 94 2.56 -11.01 -6.38
CA THR A 94 2.80 -12.18 -5.56
C THR A 94 4.20 -12.13 -4.93
N TYR A 95 4.27 -12.51 -3.66
CA TYR A 95 5.51 -12.67 -2.91
C TYR A 95 5.55 -14.09 -2.36
N SER A 96 6.75 -14.66 -2.23
CA SER A 96 6.89 -15.98 -1.61
C SER A 96 6.60 -15.90 -0.11
N GLU A 97 6.12 -16.99 0.48
CA GLU A 97 5.89 -17.09 1.92
C GLU A 97 7.15 -16.79 2.73
N ARG A 98 8.33 -17.17 2.22
CA ARG A 98 9.61 -16.83 2.85
C ARG A 98 9.83 -15.32 2.94
N VAL A 99 9.49 -14.58 1.88
CA VAL A 99 9.63 -13.12 1.87
C VAL A 99 8.66 -12.49 2.86
N ILE A 100 7.38 -12.90 2.84
CA ILE A 100 6.38 -12.41 3.79
C ILE A 100 6.71 -12.78 5.24
N GLY A 101 7.25 -13.97 5.49
CA GLY A 101 7.65 -14.44 6.82
C GLY A 101 8.82 -13.69 7.46
N THR A 102 9.52 -12.84 6.71
CA THR A 102 10.56 -11.96 7.27
C THR A 102 10.03 -10.61 7.73
N CYS A 103 8.75 -10.31 7.50
CA CYS A 103 8.16 -9.02 7.85
C CYS A 103 8.17 -8.77 9.37
N PRO A 104 8.45 -7.54 9.83
CA PRO A 104 8.49 -7.20 11.26
C PRO A 104 7.14 -7.30 12.00
#